data_AF-A0A950QE79-F1
#
_entry.id   AF-A0A950QE79-F1
#
_cell.length_a   1.000
_cell.length_b   1.000
_cell.length_c   1.000
_cell.angle_alpha   90.00
_cell.angle_beta   90.00
_cell.angle_gamma   90.00
#
_symmetry.space_group_name_H-M   'P 1'
#
loop_
_entity.id
_entity.type
_entity.pdbx_description
1 polymer ?
#
loop_
_entity_poly.entity_id
_entity_poly.type
_entity_poly.pdbx_seq_one_letter_code
_entity_poly.pdbx_strand_id
1 'polypeptide(L)'
;MKPQVVELRGVTTARELARRVIGTRAQEVGRLAAAFEGREKAQLHDFRIACKRLRYALERFSALEPSLEAASQQFALLQDALGEAHDRDVLLTILPPAMGETQRRLQLEREVCVIAAAAMWEALKEPAQRLLSHHF
;
A
#
# COMPACT_ATOMS: atom_id res chain seq x y z
N MET A 1 -2.24 1.48 12.37
CA MET A 1 -2.85 2.81 12.08
C MET A 1 -4.40 2.79 11.95
N LYS A 2 -5.10 3.79 12.52
CA LYS A 2 -6.55 4.03 12.28
C LYS A 2 -6.79 4.64 10.88
N PRO A 3 -7.83 4.21 10.13
CA PRO A 3 -8.20 4.86 8.87
C PRO A 3 -8.64 6.31 9.09
N GLN A 4 -8.36 7.19 8.14
CA GLN A 4 -8.97 8.50 8.03
C GLN A 4 -10.47 8.34 7.78
N VAL A 5 -11.25 9.29 8.28
CA VAL A 5 -12.69 9.33 8.02
C VAL A 5 -12.91 9.85 6.60
N VAL A 6 -13.78 9.19 5.83
CA VAL A 6 -14.24 9.70 4.54
C VAL A 6 -15.48 10.55 4.81
N GLU A 7 -15.42 11.85 4.53
CA GLU A 7 -16.56 12.76 4.70
C GLU A 7 -17.54 12.58 3.53
N LEU A 8 -18.74 12.05 3.83
CA LEU A 8 -19.76 11.72 2.83
C LEU A 8 -20.99 12.63 2.88
N ARG A 9 -20.98 13.68 3.72
CA ARG A 9 -22.08 14.65 3.76
C ARG A 9 -22.30 15.27 2.38
N GLY A 10 -23.56 15.27 1.95
CA GLY A 10 -24.00 15.84 0.67
C GLY A 10 -23.66 15.00 -0.56
N VAL A 11 -23.10 13.80 -0.41
CA VAL A 11 -22.84 12.90 -1.55
C VAL A 11 -24.16 12.31 -2.06
N THR A 12 -24.48 12.54 -3.33
CA THR A 12 -25.72 12.09 -3.97
C THR A 12 -25.51 11.15 -5.15
N THR A 13 -24.28 10.93 -5.60
CA THR A 13 -23.97 10.08 -6.76
C THR A 13 -22.88 9.05 -6.45
N ALA A 14 -22.92 7.90 -7.13
CA ALA A 14 -21.91 6.85 -6.99
C ALA A 14 -20.51 7.33 -7.41
N ARG A 15 -20.44 8.21 -8.43
CA ARG A 15 -19.19 8.80 -8.91
C ARG A 15 -18.55 9.69 -7.85
N GLU A 16 -19.34 10.55 -7.20
CA GLU A 16 -18.85 11.39 -6.11
C GLU A 16 -18.42 10.56 -4.88
N LEU A 17 -19.18 9.52 -4.53
CA LEU A 17 -18.79 8.57 -3.49
C LEU A 17 -17.43 7.93 -3.79
N ALA A 18 -17.24 7.41 -5.02
CA ALA A 18 -16.01 6.78 -5.44
C ALA A 18 -14.82 7.74 -5.34
N ARG A 19 -14.98 8.97 -5.85
CA ARG A 19 -13.94 10.01 -5.79
C ARG A 19 -13.51 10.31 -4.36
N ARG A 20 -14.45 10.52 -3.44
CA ARG A 20 -14.09 10.79 -2.04
C ARG A 20 -13.39 9.62 -1.38
N VAL A 21 -13.91 8.40 -1.55
CA VAL A 21 -13.31 7.21 -0.95
C VAL A 21 -11.91 6.97 -1.49
N ILE A 22 -11.74 6.89 -2.81
CA ILE A 22 -10.45 6.65 -3.47
C ILE A 22 -9.46 7.77 -3.12
N GLY A 23 -9.92 9.03 -3.19
CA GLY A 23 -9.11 10.20 -2.84
C GLY A 23 -8.55 10.14 -1.43
N THR A 24 -9.41 9.88 -0.43
CA THR A 24 -8.94 9.74 0.96
C THR A 24 -7.99 8.54 1.11
N ARG A 25 -8.26 7.40 0.48
CA ARG A 25 -7.36 6.23 0.59
C ARG A 25 -6.00 6.49 -0.07
N ALA A 26 -5.95 7.17 -1.20
CA ALA A 26 -4.70 7.51 -1.86
C ALA A 26 -3.89 8.56 -1.07
N GLN A 27 -4.56 9.51 -0.40
CA GLN A 27 -3.90 10.42 0.55
C GLN A 27 -3.29 9.67 1.74
N GLU A 28 -3.97 8.65 2.29
CA GLU A 28 -3.40 7.79 3.34
C GLU A 28 -2.11 7.12 2.88
N VAL A 29 -2.10 6.54 1.67
CA VAL A 29 -0.91 5.90 1.10
C VAL A 29 0.22 6.92 0.93
N GLY A 30 -0.07 8.08 0.32
CA GLY A 30 0.93 9.14 0.11
C GLY A 30 1.57 9.64 1.40
N ARG A 31 0.78 9.85 2.46
CA ARG A 31 1.28 10.29 3.78
C ARG A 31 2.22 9.27 4.43
N LEU A 32 2.02 7.98 4.16
CA LEU A 32 2.80 6.90 4.73
C LEU A 32 4.00 6.50 3.86
N ALA A 33 4.18 7.11 2.69
CA ALA A 33 5.27 6.78 1.76
C ALA A 33 6.67 6.93 2.37
N ALA A 34 6.83 7.80 3.37
CA ALA A 34 8.08 7.96 4.14
C ALA A 34 8.50 6.68 4.88
N ALA A 35 7.64 5.66 4.97
CA ALA A 35 7.98 4.34 5.49
C ALA A 35 9.18 3.69 4.77
N PHE A 36 9.43 4.04 3.50
CA PHE A 36 10.59 3.54 2.76
C PHE A 36 11.93 4.21 3.12
N GLU A 37 11.90 5.37 3.78
CA GLU A 37 13.10 6.07 4.25
C GLU A 37 13.64 5.41 5.53
N GLY A 38 12.76 5.22 6.51
CA GLY A 38 13.11 4.56 7.78
C GLY A 38 13.15 3.03 7.69
N ARG A 39 12.41 2.44 6.73
CA ARG A 39 12.26 1.00 6.51
C ARG A 39 11.85 0.22 7.76
N GLU A 40 11.27 0.89 8.74
CA GLU A 40 10.86 0.27 9.99
C GLU A 40 9.68 -0.68 9.74
N LYS A 41 9.72 -1.87 10.33
CA LYS A 41 8.66 -2.89 10.24
C LYS A 41 7.26 -2.29 10.47
N ALA A 42 7.10 -1.49 11.52
CA ALA A 42 5.80 -0.92 11.88
C ALA A 42 5.30 0.07 10.82
N GLN A 43 6.18 0.93 10.29
CA GLN A 43 5.85 1.92 9.27
C GLN A 43 5.50 1.26 7.94
N LEU A 44 6.28 0.28 7.50
CA LEU A 44 6.01 -0.50 6.29
C LEU A 44 4.71 -1.31 6.41
N HIS A 45 4.43 -1.86 7.60
CA HIS A 45 3.17 -2.54 7.86
C HIS A 45 1.96 -1.59 7.75
N ASP A 46 2.05 -0.39 8.34
CA ASP A 46 1.01 0.62 8.22
C ASP A 46 0.82 1.09 6.77
N PHE A 47 1.91 1.29 6.02
CA PHE A 47 1.86 1.58 4.57
C PHE A 47 1.15 0.47 3.79
N ARG A 48 1.51 -0.80 4.04
CA ARG A 48 0.86 -1.98 3.43
C ARG A 48 -0.65 -2.02 3.70
N ILE A 49 -1.09 -1.70 4.92
CA ILE A 49 -2.51 -1.61 5.26
C ILE A 49 -3.20 -0.51 4.45
N ALA A 50 -2.57 0.66 4.30
CA ALA A 50 -3.13 1.74 3.49
C ALA A 50 -3.25 1.35 2.01
N CYS A 51 -2.21 0.72 1.44
CA CYS A 51 -2.26 0.19 0.07
C CYS A 51 -3.41 -0.81 -0.10
N LYS A 52 -3.61 -1.72 0.86
CA LYS A 52 -4.71 -2.69 0.86
C LYS A 52 -6.08 -2.01 0.79
N ARG A 53 -6.27 -0.96 1.61
CA ARG A 53 -7.52 -0.18 1.62
C ARG A 53 -7.76 0.55 0.30
N LEU A 54 -6.71 1.14 -0.27
CA LEU A 54 -6.81 1.79 -1.58
C LEU A 54 -7.17 0.77 -2.66
N ARG A 55 -6.49 -0.37 -2.74
CA ARG A 55 -6.81 -1.44 -3.69
C ARG A 55 -8.28 -1.86 -3.59
N TYR A 56 -8.76 -2.13 -2.38
CA TYR A 56 -10.16 -2.53 -2.18
C TYR A 56 -11.16 -1.44 -2.58
N ALA A 57 -10.82 -0.16 -2.42
CA ALA A 57 -11.64 0.92 -2.94
C ALA A 57 -11.65 0.93 -4.48
N LEU A 58 -10.48 0.74 -5.12
CA LEU A 58 -10.36 0.68 -6.58
C LEU A 58 -11.16 -0.49 -7.16
N GLU A 59 -11.01 -1.70 -6.61
CA GLU A 59 -11.77 -2.91 -6.99
C GLU A 59 -13.28 -2.69 -6.83
N ARG A 60 -13.69 -2.03 -5.74
CA ARG A 60 -15.12 -1.79 -5.47
C ARG A 60 -15.75 -0.89 -6.52
N PHE A 61 -15.01 0.07 -7.05
CA PHE A 61 -15.51 1.07 -7.98
C PHE A 61 -15.08 0.84 -9.43
N SER A 62 -14.42 -0.28 -9.75
CA SER A 62 -13.89 -0.56 -11.09
C SER A 62 -14.98 -0.61 -12.19
N ALA A 63 -16.22 -0.94 -11.83
CA ALA A 63 -17.35 -0.88 -12.73
C ALA A 63 -17.72 0.55 -13.21
N LEU A 64 -17.31 1.59 -12.48
CA LEU A 64 -17.56 2.99 -12.84
C LEU A 64 -16.55 3.53 -13.86
N GLU A 65 -15.34 2.97 -13.86
CA GLU A 65 -14.21 3.43 -14.65
C GLU A 65 -13.17 2.29 -14.80
N PRO A 66 -12.99 1.72 -16.00
CA PRO A 66 -12.10 0.58 -16.21
C PRO A 66 -10.64 0.81 -15.80
N SER A 67 -10.16 2.06 -15.85
CA SER A 67 -8.79 2.38 -15.44
C SER A 67 -8.51 2.12 -13.94
N LEU A 68 -9.56 2.05 -13.10
CA LEU A 68 -9.42 1.71 -11.69
C LEU A 68 -9.03 0.24 -11.47
N GLU A 69 -9.45 -0.66 -12.36
CA GLU A 69 -9.04 -2.07 -12.31
C GLU A 69 -7.54 -2.22 -12.56
N ALA A 70 -7.02 -1.53 -13.59
CA ALA A 70 -5.58 -1.52 -13.87
C ALA A 70 -4.78 -0.95 -12.69
N ALA A 71 -5.26 0.12 -12.05
CA ALA A 71 -4.63 0.66 -10.86
C ALA A 71 -4.68 -0.32 -9.67
N SER A 72 -5.80 -1.02 -9.46
CA SER A 72 -5.93 -2.05 -8.44
C SER A 72 -4.86 -3.13 -8.58
N GLN A 73 -4.66 -3.63 -9.80
CA GLN A 73 -3.68 -4.68 -10.09
C GLN A 73 -2.25 -4.23 -9.79
N GLN A 74 -1.91 -2.99 -10.10
CA GLN A 74 -0.61 -2.41 -9.73
C GLN A 74 -0.41 -2.36 -8.21
N PHE A 75 -1.43 -1.96 -7.46
CA PHE A 75 -1.39 -1.99 -6.00
C PHE A 75 -1.37 -3.41 -5.41
N ALA A 76 -1.89 -4.42 -6.12
CA ALA A 76 -1.77 -5.82 -5.73
C ALA A 76 -0.30 -6.26 -5.78
N LEU A 77 0.39 -5.98 -6.90
CA LEU A 77 1.81 -6.31 -7.05
C LEU A 77 2.68 -5.64 -5.97
N LEU A 78 2.43 -4.36 -5.67
CA LEU A 78 3.11 -3.66 -4.58
C LEU A 78 2.83 -4.33 -3.21
N GLN A 79 1.60 -4.76 -2.96
CA GLN A 79 1.23 -5.45 -1.73
C GLN A 79 1.91 -6.81 -1.58
N ASP A 80 2.12 -7.53 -2.68
CA ASP A 80 2.82 -8.82 -2.67
C ASP A 80 4.28 -8.63 -2.24
N ALA A 81 4.98 -7.65 -2.82
CA ALA A 81 6.36 -7.32 -2.42
C ALA A 81 6.46 -6.89 -0.94
N LEU A 82 5.52 -6.06 -0.47
CA LEU A 82 5.42 -5.66 0.94
C LEU A 82 5.03 -6.85 1.85
N GLY A 83 4.26 -7.80 1.32
CA GLY A 83 3.88 -9.04 2.01
C GLY A 83 5.09 -9.92 2.27
N GLU A 84 5.92 -10.13 1.25
CA GLU A 84 7.17 -10.88 1.39
C GLU A 84 8.09 -10.26 2.46
N ALA A 85 8.27 -8.94 2.44
CA ALA A 85 9.04 -8.26 3.49
C ALA A 85 8.43 -8.47 4.89
N HIS A 86 7.10 -8.37 5.00
CA HIS A 86 6.39 -8.56 6.25
C HIS A 86 6.52 -9.99 6.80
N ASP A 87 6.46 -11.01 5.94
CA ASP A 87 6.57 -12.40 6.36
C ASP A 87 7.96 -12.69 6.94
N ARG A 88 9.01 -12.09 6.38
CA ARG A 88 10.37 -12.16 6.95
C ARG A 88 10.46 -11.40 8.26
N ASP A 89 9.84 -10.23 8.36
CA ASP A 89 9.71 -9.47 9.61
C ASP A 89 8.96 -10.25 10.71
N VAL A 90 8.02 -11.14 10.36
CA VAL A 90 7.33 -12.03 11.30
C VAL A 90 8.22 -13.22 11.68
N LEU A 91 8.84 -13.90 10.71
CA LEU A 91 9.75 -15.01 10.96
C LEU A 91 10.91 -14.61 11.88
N LEU A 92 11.49 -13.43 11.66
CA LEU A 92 12.56 -12.88 12.51
C LEU A 92 12.14 -12.69 13.98
N THR A 93 10.85 -12.54 14.28
CA THR A 93 10.38 -12.39 15.68
C THR A 93 10.24 -13.70 16.43
N ILE A 94 10.18 -14.82 15.73
CA ILE A 94 10.01 -16.15 16.33
C ILE A 94 11.25 -17.03 16.15
N LEU A 95 12.26 -16.56 15.43
CA LEU A 95 13.47 -17.31 15.14
C LEU A 95 14.31 -17.53 16.42
N PRO A 96 14.74 -18.77 16.73
CA PRO A 96 15.63 -19.02 17.86
C PRO A 96 16.97 -18.29 17.74
N PRO A 97 17.52 -17.71 18.83
CA PRO A 97 18.80 -16.97 18.81
C PRO A 97 20.01 -17.79 18.31
N ALA A 98 19.96 -19.11 18.42
CA ALA A 98 21.01 -20.01 17.95
C ALA A 98 21.14 -20.04 16.41
N MET A 99 20.13 -19.55 15.66
CA MET A 99 20.07 -19.64 14.20
C MET A 99 20.63 -18.39 13.49
N GLY A 100 21.82 -17.92 13.90
CA GLY A 100 22.39 -16.65 13.42
C GLY A 100 22.60 -16.56 11.89
N GLU A 101 22.90 -17.67 11.21
CA GLU A 101 23.00 -17.69 9.75
C GLU A 101 21.64 -17.47 9.06
N THR A 102 20.59 -18.14 9.57
CA THR A 102 19.23 -17.98 9.06
C THR A 102 18.71 -16.56 9.33
N GLN A 103 19.03 -15.99 10.49
CA GLN A 103 18.69 -14.61 10.82
C GLN A 103 19.26 -13.62 9.81
N ARG A 104 20.57 -13.73 9.50
CA ARG A 104 21.23 -12.87 8.51
C ARG A 104 20.63 -13.02 7.11
N ARG A 105 20.32 -14.26 6.69
CA ARG A 105 19.69 -14.51 5.40
C ARG A 105 18.31 -13.84 5.31
N LEU A 106 17.45 -14.03 6.31
CA LEU A 106 16.12 -13.42 6.35
C LEU A 106 16.18 -11.89 6.36
N GLN A 107 17.16 -11.29 7.05
CA GLN A 107 17.39 -9.85 7.02
C GLN A 107 17.75 -9.35 5.62
N LEU A 108 18.64 -10.04 4.90
CA LEU A 108 19.01 -9.68 3.53
C LEU A 108 17.83 -9.81 2.56
N GLU A 109 17.12 -10.94 2.60
CA GLU A 109 15.93 -11.16 1.78
C GLU A 109 14.86 -10.10 2.03
N ARG A 110 14.66 -9.74 3.31
CA ARG A 110 13.73 -8.69 3.72
C ARG A 110 14.11 -7.34 3.10
N GLU A 111 15.38 -6.97 3.14
CA GLU A 111 15.85 -5.72 2.50
C GLU A 111 15.66 -5.72 0.98
N VAL A 112 15.88 -6.86 0.31
CA VAL A 112 15.62 -6.99 -1.13
C VAL A 112 14.14 -6.75 -1.44
N CYS A 113 13.22 -7.33 -0.66
CA CYS A 113 11.79 -7.11 -0.82
C CYS A 113 11.40 -5.63 -0.59
N VAL A 114 11.97 -4.97 0.41
CA VAL A 114 11.70 -3.55 0.69
C VAL A 114 12.22 -2.65 -0.43
N ILE A 115 13.39 -2.93 -0.99
CA ILE A 115 13.94 -2.18 -2.14
C ILE A 115 13.06 -2.36 -3.37
N ALA A 116 12.61 -3.59 -3.66
CA ALA A 116 11.70 -3.85 -4.77
C ALA A 116 10.37 -3.10 -4.59
N ALA A 117 9.76 -3.17 -3.40
CA ALA A 117 8.54 -2.44 -3.08
C ALA A 117 8.70 -0.92 -3.19
N ALA A 118 9.86 -0.38 -2.77
CA ALA A 118 10.16 1.05 -2.94
C ALA A 118 10.21 1.44 -4.42
N ALA A 119 10.90 0.67 -5.26
CA ALA A 119 10.98 0.92 -6.70
C ALA A 119 9.59 0.85 -7.38
N MET A 120 8.76 -0.12 -6.98
CA MET A 120 7.38 -0.22 -7.44
C MET A 120 6.56 1.00 -7.01
N TRP A 121 6.73 1.45 -5.76
CA TRP A 121 6.06 2.66 -5.29
C TRP A 121 6.49 3.90 -6.07
N GLU A 122 7.78 4.09 -6.37
CA GLU A 122 8.26 5.20 -7.21
C GLU A 122 7.57 5.22 -8.57
N ALA A 123 7.44 4.05 -9.22
CA ALA A 123 6.74 3.93 -10.50
C ALA A 123 5.22 4.24 -10.39
N LEU A 124 4.64 4.05 -9.20
CA LEU A 124 3.21 4.26 -8.94
C LEU A 124 2.88 5.65 -8.41
N LYS A 125 3.85 6.47 -7.98
CA LYS A 125 3.59 7.81 -7.43
C LYS A 125 2.79 8.69 -8.39
N GLU A 126 3.20 8.76 -9.65
CA GLU A 126 2.53 9.58 -10.66
C GLU A 126 1.11 9.08 -11.01
N PRO A 127 0.90 7.78 -11.30
CA PRO A 127 -0.45 7.23 -11.44
C PRO A 127 -1.33 7.43 -10.20
N ALA A 128 -0.78 7.24 -8.99
CA ALA A 128 -1.52 7.40 -7.74
C ALA A 128 -1.90 8.87 -7.51
N GLN A 129 -1.03 9.82 -7.87
CA GLN A 129 -1.33 11.25 -7.85
C GLN A 129 -2.37 11.62 -8.90
N ARG A 130 -2.37 10.99 -10.08
CA ARG A 130 -3.44 11.16 -11.08
C ARG A 130 -4.80 10.69 -10.58
N LEU A 131 -4.88 9.60 -9.82
CA LEU A 131 -6.12 9.18 -9.15
C LEU A 131 -6.62 10.20 -8.11
N LEU A 132 -5.71 10.98 -7.51
CA LEU A 132 -6.06 12.07 -6.59
C LEU A 132 -6.52 13.34 -7.30
N SER A 133 -6.06 13.57 -8.54
CA SER A 133 -6.25 14.83 -9.27
C SER A 133 -7.28 14.74 -10.40
N HIS A 134 -7.61 13.55 -10.90
CA HIS A 134 -8.60 13.37 -11.94
C HIS A 134 -9.97 12.98 -11.40
N HIS A 135 -10.94 13.80 -11.77
CA HIS A 135 -12.34 13.44 -11.91
C HIS A 135 -12.48 12.30 -12.92
N PHE A 136 -12.46 11.04 -12.47
CA PHE A 136 -13.13 9.97 -13.22
C PHE A 136 -14.63 10.21 -13.13
#